data_AF-Q4J6X0-F1
#
_entry.id   AF-Q4J6X0-F1
#
_cell.length_a   1.000
_cell.length_b   1.000
_cell.length_c   1.000
_cell.angle_alpha   90.00
_cell.angle_beta   90.00
_cell.angle_gamma   90.00
#
_symmetry.space_group_name_H-M   'P 1'
#
loop_
_entity.id
_entity.type
_entity.pdbx_description
1 polymer ?
#
loop_
_entity_poly.entity_id
_entity_poly.type
_entity_poly.pdbx_seq_one_letter_code
_entity_poly.pdbx_strand_id
1 'polypeptide(L)'
;MPRGRFYGPKEIQTGLFRVGLFYVFFIIFSIYYTYLIVQGGYQYILLSSLSNPLSVTILVCFETGGIIGMETSLLFVATIPDKNGNPYGLYFSSIVLITYLVLAFYVVPGIVKIRRGFSNYPKEVRIGRLGASLILVCILLYMISFGYLVLSLNYIVPPVDFSLFAYSFLLITLLYTIGQLLLGIGIYRLGRLYRSGLLKVGGALIAMPVTHFIPFIGYILSRLGMEEVTGYRDKDTTRYGGRRKRFFHKRNLLLLK
;
A
#
# COMPACT_ATOMS: atom_id res chain seq x y z
N MET A 1 -12.35 32.73 -11.08
CA MET A 1 -11.84 31.35 -10.86
C MET A 1 -10.34 31.40 -10.59
N PRO A 2 -9.86 31.05 -9.39
CA PRO A 2 -8.44 31.13 -9.08
C PRO A 2 -7.66 30.14 -9.96
N ARG A 3 -6.62 30.66 -10.63
CA ARG A 3 -5.64 29.90 -11.42
C ARG A 3 -4.67 29.15 -10.51
N GLY A 4 -5.20 28.42 -9.52
CA GLY A 4 -4.40 27.47 -8.75
C GLY A 4 -3.93 26.38 -9.71
N ARG A 5 -2.62 26.21 -9.84
CA ARG A 5 -2.03 25.11 -10.61
C ARG A 5 -2.64 23.80 -10.08
N PHE A 6 -3.47 23.14 -10.89
CA PHE A 6 -4.11 21.89 -10.54
C PHE A 6 -3.06 20.77 -10.55
N TYR A 7 -2.29 20.66 -9.46
CA TYR A 7 -1.32 19.58 -9.25
C TYR A 7 -1.99 18.23 -8.89
N GLY A 8 -3.28 18.26 -8.56
CA GLY A 8 -4.04 17.08 -8.07
C GLY A 8 -3.90 15.81 -8.91
N PRO A 9 -4.16 15.83 -10.23
CA PRO A 9 -4.13 14.62 -11.05
C PRO A 9 -2.75 13.95 -11.12
N LYS A 10 -1.69 14.73 -11.33
CA LYS A 10 -0.32 14.21 -11.44
C LYS A 10 0.19 13.66 -10.11
N GLU A 11 -0.18 14.29 -8.99
CA GLU A 11 0.15 13.80 -7.65
C GLU A 11 -0.53 12.47 -7.34
N ILE A 12 -1.84 12.34 -7.63
CA ILE A 12 -2.58 11.08 -7.47
C ILE A 12 -1.98 10.00 -8.36
N GLN A 13 -1.73 10.27 -9.64
CA GLN A 13 -1.14 9.30 -10.58
C GLN A 13 0.22 8.78 -10.09
N THR A 14 1.12 9.69 -9.70
CA THR A 14 2.46 9.31 -9.20
C THR A 14 2.37 8.52 -7.90
N GLY A 15 1.43 8.89 -7.03
CA GLY A 15 1.17 8.18 -5.78
C GLY A 15 0.63 6.76 -6.02
N LEU A 16 -0.38 6.62 -6.89
CA LEU A 16 -0.95 5.32 -7.28
C LEU A 16 0.10 4.39 -7.88
N PHE A 17 1.02 4.92 -8.69
CA PHE A 17 2.13 4.14 -9.23
C PHE A 17 3.03 3.55 -8.13
N ARG A 18 3.43 4.37 -7.14
CA ARG A 18 4.28 3.90 -6.04
C ARG A 18 3.57 2.85 -5.18
N VAL A 19 2.29 3.07 -4.88
CA VAL A 19 1.51 2.10 -4.12
C VAL A 19 1.34 0.80 -4.91
N GLY A 20 1.02 0.88 -6.20
CA GLY A 20 0.90 -0.29 -7.07
C GLY A 20 2.21 -1.08 -7.17
N LEU A 21 3.36 -0.40 -7.32
CA LEU A 21 4.67 -1.07 -7.36
C LEU A 21 4.98 -1.76 -6.03
N PHE A 22 4.61 -1.14 -4.90
CA PHE A 22 4.73 -1.80 -3.59
C PHE A 22 3.95 -3.11 -3.52
N TYR A 23 2.72 -3.15 -4.04
CA TYR A 23 1.95 -4.40 -4.10
C TYR A 23 2.64 -5.47 -4.95
N VAL A 24 3.31 -5.11 -6.05
CA VAL A 24 4.12 -6.06 -6.84
C VAL A 24 5.25 -6.65 -5.98
N PHE A 25 6.04 -5.78 -5.35
CA PHE A 25 7.13 -6.23 -4.48
C PHE A 25 6.62 -7.08 -3.32
N PHE A 26 5.51 -6.68 -2.70
CA PHE A 26 4.90 -7.42 -1.61
C PHE A 26 4.44 -8.81 -2.05
N ILE A 27 3.79 -8.94 -3.21
CA ILE A 27 3.36 -10.24 -3.76
C ILE A 27 4.57 -11.12 -4.09
N ILE A 28 5.59 -10.60 -4.76
CA ILE A 28 6.80 -11.37 -5.11
C ILE A 28 7.51 -11.82 -3.82
N PHE A 29 7.66 -10.93 -2.86
CA PHE A 29 8.27 -11.22 -1.57
C PHE A 29 7.46 -12.27 -0.82
N SER A 30 6.15 -12.11 -0.74
CA SER A 30 5.20 -13.08 -0.17
C SER A 30 5.36 -14.48 -0.79
N ILE A 31 5.42 -14.59 -2.12
CA ILE A 31 5.63 -15.86 -2.82
C ILE A 31 7.01 -16.45 -2.49
N TYR A 32 8.06 -15.63 -2.56
CA TYR A 32 9.43 -16.06 -2.26
C TYR A 32 9.56 -16.57 -0.81
N TYR A 33 8.97 -15.87 0.14
CA TYR A 33 8.98 -16.28 1.55
C TYR A 33 8.15 -17.53 1.77
N THR A 34 6.98 -17.64 1.15
CA THR A 34 6.17 -18.86 1.20
C THR A 34 6.97 -20.05 0.67
N TYR A 35 7.70 -19.87 -0.43
CA TYR A 35 8.59 -20.88 -0.99
C TYR A 35 9.71 -21.27 0.00
N LEU A 36 10.38 -20.29 0.62
CA LEU A 36 11.41 -20.57 1.63
C LEU A 36 10.85 -21.30 2.86
N ILE A 37 9.65 -20.92 3.32
CA ILE A 37 8.98 -21.58 4.44
C ILE A 37 8.54 -22.98 4.04
N VAL A 38 8.08 -23.21 2.82
CA VAL A 38 7.76 -24.57 2.35
C VAL A 38 9.04 -25.40 2.27
N GLN A 39 10.13 -24.88 1.71
CA GLN A 39 11.39 -25.62 1.58
C GLN A 39 12.06 -25.92 2.93
N GLY A 40 12.11 -24.94 3.85
CA GLY A 40 12.72 -25.10 5.18
C GLY A 40 11.78 -25.66 6.26
N GLY A 41 10.50 -25.32 6.17
CA GLY A 41 9.46 -25.67 7.12
C GLY A 41 8.88 -27.07 6.91
N TYR A 42 8.86 -27.64 5.69
CA TYR A 42 8.46 -29.05 5.55
C TYR A 42 9.34 -29.99 6.36
N GLN A 43 10.64 -29.68 6.49
CA GLN A 43 11.55 -30.48 7.33
C GLN A 43 11.23 -30.34 8.83
N TYR A 44 10.87 -29.15 9.31
CA TYR A 44 10.56 -28.91 10.73
C TYR A 44 9.10 -29.26 11.14
N ILE A 45 8.14 -29.13 10.22
CA ILE A 45 6.73 -29.46 10.42
C ILE A 45 6.54 -30.97 10.47
N LEU A 46 7.25 -31.75 9.65
CA LEU A 46 7.28 -33.21 9.77
C LEU A 46 7.84 -33.68 11.14
N LEU A 47 8.76 -32.91 11.74
CA LEU A 47 9.36 -33.21 13.04
C LEU A 47 8.52 -32.74 14.24
N SER A 48 7.74 -31.66 14.11
CA SER A 48 6.96 -31.06 15.22
C SER A 48 5.45 -31.38 15.21
N SER A 49 4.87 -31.73 14.07
CA SER A 49 3.45 -32.14 13.97
C SER A 49 3.13 -33.47 14.69
N LEU A 50 4.15 -34.24 15.07
CA LEU A 50 4.01 -35.42 15.92
C LEU A 50 3.83 -35.10 17.42
N SER A 51 4.06 -33.86 17.87
CA SER A 51 4.14 -33.56 19.31
C SER A 51 3.28 -32.39 19.81
N ASN A 52 2.71 -31.54 18.94
CA ASN A 52 1.91 -30.39 19.42
C ASN A 52 0.72 -30.04 18.50
N PRO A 53 -0.53 -30.02 19.01
CA PRO A 53 -1.72 -29.70 18.21
C PRO A 53 -1.79 -28.23 17.75
N LEU A 54 -1.11 -27.31 18.44
CA LEU A 54 -1.01 -25.89 18.04
C LEU A 54 -0.32 -25.71 16.69
N SER A 55 0.66 -26.55 16.34
CA SER A 55 1.34 -26.54 15.04
C SER A 55 0.41 -26.91 13.87
N VAL A 56 -0.62 -27.73 14.12
CA VAL A 56 -1.57 -28.19 13.10
C VAL A 56 -2.58 -27.08 12.76
N THR A 57 -3.07 -26.34 13.76
CA THR A 57 -3.95 -25.18 13.55
C THR A 57 -3.26 -24.07 12.75
N ILE A 58 -1.94 -23.91 12.92
CA ILE A 58 -1.13 -22.92 12.20
C ILE A 58 -0.90 -23.33 10.74
N LEU A 59 -0.74 -24.63 10.45
CA LEU A 59 -0.69 -25.16 9.08
C LEU A 59 -1.99 -24.85 8.32
N VAL A 60 -3.14 -24.99 8.99
CA VAL A 60 -4.46 -24.65 8.42
C VAL A 60 -4.63 -23.14 8.22
N CYS A 61 -4.07 -22.30 9.10
CA CYS A 61 -3.98 -20.85 8.88
C CYS A 61 -3.06 -20.47 7.71
N PHE A 62 -2.03 -21.27 7.44
CA PHE A 62 -1.12 -21.15 6.30
C PHE A 62 -1.84 -21.48 4.97
N GLU A 63 -2.66 -22.55 4.96
CA GLU A 63 -3.40 -23.00 3.79
C GLU A 63 -4.61 -22.13 3.45
N THR A 64 -5.20 -21.44 4.43
CA THR A 64 -6.38 -20.58 4.21
C THR A 64 -6.05 -19.20 3.58
N GLY A 65 -4.78 -18.92 3.26
CA GLY A 65 -4.40 -17.99 2.19
C GLY A 65 -4.70 -16.50 2.38
N GLY A 66 -4.99 -16.08 3.62
CA GLY A 66 -5.22 -14.67 3.97
C GLY A 66 -3.95 -13.94 4.45
N ILE A 67 -3.98 -12.61 4.36
CA ILE A 67 -2.97 -11.63 4.85
C ILE A 67 -2.48 -11.98 6.26
N ILE A 68 -3.42 -12.34 7.13
CA ILE A 68 -3.18 -12.66 8.54
C ILE A 68 -2.39 -13.96 8.66
N GLY A 69 -2.61 -14.93 7.76
CA GLY A 69 -1.88 -16.20 7.71
C GLY A 69 -0.39 -15.98 7.45
N MET A 70 -0.01 -15.22 6.41
CA MET A 70 1.40 -15.01 6.09
C MET A 70 2.18 -14.17 7.12
N GLU A 71 1.57 -13.14 7.71
CA GLU A 71 2.27 -12.32 8.71
C GLU A 71 2.43 -13.06 10.05
N THR A 72 1.43 -13.88 10.44
CA THR A 72 1.55 -14.75 11.62
C THR A 72 2.54 -15.91 11.40
N SER A 73 2.65 -16.39 10.15
CA SER A 73 3.63 -17.40 9.74
C SER A 73 5.08 -16.92 9.87
N LEU A 74 5.37 -15.71 9.40
CA LEU A 74 6.70 -15.10 9.52
C LEU A 74 7.12 -14.91 10.97
N LEU A 75 6.15 -14.60 11.84
CA LEU A 75 6.36 -14.46 13.27
C LEU A 75 6.67 -15.78 13.96
N PHE A 76 6.03 -16.87 13.54
CA PHE A 76 6.26 -18.19 14.11
C PHE A 76 7.60 -18.80 13.67
N VAL A 77 8.03 -18.56 12.43
CA VAL A 77 9.38 -19.00 11.98
C VAL A 77 10.48 -18.31 12.80
N ALA A 78 10.23 -17.09 13.27
CA ALA A 78 11.19 -16.37 14.11
C ALA A 78 11.32 -16.93 15.54
N THR A 79 10.40 -17.79 16.02
CA THR A 79 10.48 -18.36 17.37
C THR A 79 11.08 -19.75 17.42
N ILE A 80 11.44 -20.35 16.28
CA ILE A 80 12.02 -21.70 16.21
C ILE A 80 13.54 -21.63 16.50
N PRO A 81 14.03 -22.22 17.61
CA PRO A 81 15.47 -22.31 17.88
C PRO A 81 16.16 -23.29 16.92
N ASP A 82 17.43 -23.00 16.59
CA ASP A 82 18.27 -23.92 15.81
C ASP A 82 18.63 -25.18 16.61
N LYS A 83 19.26 -26.14 15.93
CA LYS A 83 19.73 -27.39 16.55
C LYS A 83 20.76 -27.18 17.67
N ASN A 84 21.35 -26.00 17.77
CA ASN A 84 22.31 -25.59 18.79
C ASN A 84 21.67 -24.70 19.88
N GLY A 85 20.35 -24.50 19.87
CA GLY A 85 19.63 -23.61 20.78
C GLY A 85 19.77 -22.11 20.46
N ASN A 86 20.44 -21.74 19.37
CA ASN A 86 20.54 -20.36 18.92
C ASN A 86 19.26 -19.96 18.17
N PRO A 87 18.66 -18.80 18.47
CA PRO A 87 17.45 -18.38 17.77
C PRO A 87 17.78 -17.98 16.32
N TYR A 88 17.40 -18.81 15.33
CA TYR A 88 17.33 -18.39 13.92
C TYR A 88 16.46 -17.13 13.74
N GLY A 89 15.59 -16.85 14.72
CA GLY A 89 14.77 -15.66 14.84
C GLY A 89 15.48 -14.32 14.73
N LEU A 90 16.72 -14.19 15.21
CA LEU A 90 17.39 -12.88 15.25
C LEU A 90 17.76 -12.36 13.84
N TYR A 91 18.36 -13.23 13.03
CA TYR A 91 18.72 -12.89 11.65
C TYR A 91 17.48 -12.76 10.76
N PHE A 92 16.49 -13.64 10.94
CA PHE A 92 15.26 -13.62 10.16
C PHE A 92 14.42 -12.37 10.46
N SER A 93 14.23 -12.02 11.74
CA SER A 93 13.48 -10.82 12.15
C SER A 93 14.13 -9.52 11.66
N SER A 94 15.45 -9.45 11.63
CA SER A 94 16.20 -8.29 11.14
C SER A 94 15.99 -8.05 9.64
N ILE A 95 16.04 -9.10 8.81
CA ILE A 95 15.82 -8.99 7.35
C ILE A 95 14.37 -8.56 7.06
N VAL A 96 13.41 -9.14 7.78
CA VAL A 96 11.99 -8.77 7.65
C VAL A 96 11.79 -7.30 8.04
N LEU A 97 12.36 -6.86 9.17
CA LEU A 97 12.29 -5.46 9.61
C LEU A 97 12.89 -4.51 8.57
N ILE A 98 14.08 -4.81 8.04
CA ILE A 98 14.74 -4.01 7.00
C ILE A 98 13.86 -3.94 5.75
N THR A 99 13.27 -5.07 5.33
CA THR A 99 12.37 -5.11 4.18
C THR A 99 11.15 -4.20 4.41
N TYR A 100 10.49 -4.31 5.56
CA TYR A 100 9.35 -3.44 5.89
C TYR A 100 9.75 -1.97 5.95
N LEU A 101 10.92 -1.63 6.48
CA LEU A 101 11.44 -0.27 6.48
C LEU A 101 11.63 0.26 5.06
N VAL A 102 12.32 -0.49 4.20
CA VAL A 102 12.56 -0.12 2.79
C VAL A 102 11.22 0.09 2.06
N LEU A 103 10.27 -0.83 2.27
CA LEU A 103 8.94 -0.72 1.68
C LEU A 103 8.18 0.51 2.20
N ALA A 104 8.24 0.79 3.50
CA ALA A 104 7.62 1.98 4.09
C ALA A 104 8.21 3.27 3.52
N PHE A 105 9.53 3.36 3.37
CA PHE A 105 10.20 4.49 2.72
C PHE A 105 9.71 4.72 1.28
N TYR A 106 9.32 3.66 0.57
CA TYR A 106 8.80 3.77 -0.78
C TYR A 106 7.31 4.17 -0.82
N VAL A 107 6.48 3.55 0.03
CA VAL A 107 5.02 3.71 0.06
C VAL A 107 4.57 5.03 0.67
N VAL A 108 5.16 5.43 1.80
CA VAL A 108 4.72 6.61 2.57
C VAL A 108 4.70 7.87 1.70
N PRO A 109 5.76 8.20 0.92
CA PRO A 109 5.71 9.32 0.01
C PRO A 109 4.63 9.19 -1.08
N GLY A 110 4.32 7.96 -1.51
CA GLY A 110 3.23 7.67 -2.44
C GLY A 110 1.87 8.05 -1.87
N ILE A 111 1.56 7.58 -0.67
CA ILE A 111 0.29 7.90 0.02
C ILE A 111 0.19 9.39 0.35
N VAL A 112 1.30 10.05 0.76
CA VAL A 112 1.33 11.50 0.99
C VAL A 112 0.97 12.27 -0.29
N LYS A 113 1.47 11.86 -1.46
CA LYS A 113 1.10 12.46 -2.75
C LYS A 113 -0.38 12.25 -3.07
N ILE A 114 -0.92 11.04 -2.86
CA ILE A 114 -2.36 10.78 -3.03
C ILE A 114 -3.19 11.71 -2.14
N ARG A 115 -2.83 11.82 -0.85
CA ARG A 115 -3.50 12.68 0.14
C ARG A 115 -3.51 14.15 -0.29
N ARG A 116 -2.37 14.69 -0.73
CA ARG A 116 -2.24 16.06 -1.25
C ARG A 116 -3.04 16.24 -2.54
N GLY A 117 -3.03 15.24 -3.42
CA GLY A 117 -3.81 15.26 -4.64
C GLY A 117 -5.30 15.44 -4.37
N PHE A 118 -5.85 14.71 -3.40
CA PHE A 118 -7.25 14.79 -2.98
C PHE A 118 -7.64 16.12 -2.29
N SER A 119 -6.70 16.92 -1.76
CA SER A 119 -7.05 18.18 -1.09
C SER A 119 -7.61 19.22 -2.06
N ASN A 120 -7.27 19.12 -3.34
CA ASN A 120 -7.65 20.06 -4.39
C ASN A 120 -9.05 19.80 -4.99
N TYR A 121 -9.74 18.76 -4.51
CA TYR A 121 -11.04 18.33 -5.05
C TYR A 121 -12.22 18.74 -4.14
N PRO A 122 -13.45 18.79 -4.69
CA PRO A 122 -14.67 19.08 -3.93
C PRO A 122 -14.87 18.08 -2.77
N LYS A 123 -15.68 18.49 -1.78
CA LYS A 123 -15.92 17.75 -0.53
C LYS A 123 -16.31 16.29 -0.78
N GLU A 124 -17.08 16.01 -1.83
CA GLU A 124 -17.52 14.67 -2.20
C GLU A 124 -16.35 13.72 -2.53
N VAL A 125 -15.30 14.21 -3.19
CA VAL A 125 -14.12 13.42 -3.58
C VAL A 125 -13.07 13.43 -2.47
N ARG A 126 -13.12 14.43 -1.58
CA ARG A 126 -12.18 14.62 -0.46
C ARG A 126 -12.23 13.49 0.58
N ILE A 127 -13.22 12.60 0.55
CA ILE A 127 -13.25 11.38 1.37
C ILE A 127 -12.00 10.50 1.14
N GLY A 128 -11.44 10.50 -0.08
CA GLY A 128 -10.19 9.79 -0.37
C GLY A 128 -8.97 10.34 0.39
N ARG A 129 -9.00 11.63 0.79
CA ARG A 129 -7.96 12.23 1.65
C ARG A 129 -8.00 11.63 3.05
N LEU A 130 -9.19 11.39 3.59
CA LEU A 130 -9.35 10.76 4.90
C LEU A 130 -8.86 9.32 4.85
N GLY A 131 -9.24 8.55 3.81
CA GLY A 131 -8.72 7.20 3.58
C GLY A 131 -7.20 7.15 3.51
N ALA A 132 -6.58 8.01 2.70
CA ALA A 132 -5.12 8.11 2.62
C ALA A 132 -4.45 8.52 3.95
N SER A 133 -5.11 9.37 4.75
CA SER A 133 -4.58 9.76 6.07
C SER A 133 -4.67 8.60 7.06
N LEU A 134 -5.77 7.84 7.05
CA LEU A 134 -5.95 6.68 7.90
C LEU A 134 -4.93 5.58 7.55
N ILE A 135 -4.70 5.33 6.26
CA ILE A 135 -3.65 4.40 5.79
C ILE A 135 -2.28 4.83 6.29
N LEU A 136 -1.93 6.13 6.25
CA LEU A 136 -0.65 6.62 6.78
C LEU A 136 -0.50 6.35 8.27
N VAL A 137 -1.55 6.61 9.06
CA VAL A 137 -1.55 6.33 10.50
C VAL A 137 -1.39 4.83 10.74
N CYS A 138 -2.09 3.98 9.98
CA CYS A 138 -1.95 2.52 10.10
C CYS A 138 -0.54 2.05 9.78
N ILE A 139 0.10 2.58 8.72
CA ILE A 139 1.50 2.25 8.40
C ILE A 139 2.42 2.62 9.57
N LEU A 140 2.24 3.81 10.16
CA LEU A 140 3.06 4.24 11.31
C LEU A 140 2.84 3.35 12.54
N LEU A 141 1.58 3.06 12.89
CA LEU A 141 1.25 2.18 14.01
C LEU A 141 1.81 0.78 13.78
N TYR A 142 1.68 0.25 12.58
CA TYR A 142 2.23 -1.04 12.20
C TYR A 142 3.75 -1.09 12.37
N MET A 143 4.47 -0.05 11.93
CA MET A 143 5.93 0.05 12.11
C MET A 143 6.34 0.10 13.58
N ILE A 144 5.59 0.83 14.42
CA ILE A 144 5.86 0.92 15.85
C ILE A 144 5.62 -0.44 16.52
N SER A 145 4.46 -1.07 16.26
CA SER A 145 4.10 -2.38 16.81
C SER A 145 5.10 -3.46 16.39
N PHE A 146 5.50 -3.49 15.12
CA PHE A 146 6.46 -4.46 14.61
C PHE A 146 7.87 -4.22 15.16
N GLY A 147 8.30 -2.96 15.26
CA GLY A 147 9.58 -2.60 15.88
C GLY A 147 9.66 -3.03 17.34
N TYR A 148 8.59 -2.79 18.11
CA TYR A 148 8.49 -3.21 19.52
C TYR A 148 8.60 -4.73 19.66
N LEU A 149 7.92 -5.47 18.78
CA LEU A 149 7.96 -6.93 18.73
C LEU A 149 9.38 -7.43 18.44
N VAL A 150 10.07 -6.88 17.44
CA VAL A 150 11.47 -7.24 17.15
C VAL A 150 12.37 -6.96 18.35
N LEU A 151 12.25 -5.80 19.00
CA LEU A 151 13.05 -5.47 20.19
C LEU A 151 12.78 -6.43 21.35
N SER A 152 11.53 -6.84 21.55
CA SER A 152 11.17 -7.81 22.59
C SER A 152 11.75 -9.21 22.32
N LEU A 153 11.74 -9.66 21.05
CA LEU A 153 12.35 -10.94 20.64
C LEU A 153 13.87 -10.94 20.80
N ASN A 154 14.50 -9.77 20.76
CA ASN A 154 15.92 -9.59 21.02
C ASN A 154 16.24 -9.42 22.52
N TYR A 155 15.24 -9.58 23.41
CA TYR A 155 15.36 -9.37 24.85
C TYR A 155 15.86 -7.96 25.26
N ILE A 156 15.76 -6.97 24.36
CA ILE A 156 16.14 -5.58 24.64
C ILE A 156 15.06 -4.90 25.49
N VAL A 157 13.80 -5.33 25.30
CA VAL A 157 12.60 -4.80 25.94
C VAL A 157 11.85 -5.98 26.58
N PRO A 158 11.06 -5.76 27.67
CA PRO A 158 10.29 -6.83 28.29
C PRO A 158 9.46 -7.63 27.27
N PRO A 159 9.27 -8.94 27.51
CA PRO A 159 8.52 -9.80 26.61
C PRO A 159 7.10 -9.24 26.41
N VAL A 160 6.71 -9.11 25.14
CA VAL A 160 5.37 -8.64 24.78
C VAL A 160 4.36 -9.72 25.17
N ASP A 161 3.28 -9.32 25.83
CA ASP A 161 2.11 -10.17 25.92
C ASP A 161 1.51 -10.35 24.51
N PHE A 162 1.64 -11.55 23.96
CA PHE A 162 1.17 -11.90 22.62
C PHE A 162 -0.33 -11.60 22.44
N SER A 163 -1.13 -11.63 23.52
CA SER A 163 -2.55 -11.29 23.45
C SER A 163 -2.76 -9.81 23.13
N LEU A 164 -2.07 -8.91 23.84
CA LEU A 164 -2.11 -7.46 23.59
C LEU A 164 -1.62 -7.12 22.18
N PHE A 165 -0.56 -7.79 21.72
CA PHE A 165 -0.07 -7.63 20.35
C PHE A 165 -1.13 -8.00 19.33
N ALA A 166 -1.78 -9.16 19.48
CA ALA A 166 -2.82 -9.63 18.58
C ALA A 166 -4.03 -8.67 18.53
N TYR A 167 -4.47 -8.14 19.67
CA TYR A 167 -5.55 -7.14 19.70
C TYR A 167 -5.17 -5.84 19.00
N SER A 168 -3.94 -5.34 19.22
CA SER A 168 -3.45 -4.14 18.54
C SER A 168 -3.38 -4.33 17.02
N PHE A 169 -2.94 -5.50 16.58
CA PHE A 169 -2.82 -5.86 15.18
C PHE A 169 -4.19 -5.96 14.49
N LEU A 170 -5.18 -6.58 15.14
CA LEU A 170 -6.55 -6.65 14.64
C LEU A 170 -7.14 -5.25 14.47
N LEU A 171 -6.95 -4.36 15.44
CA LEU A 171 -7.40 -2.98 15.38
C LEU A 171 -6.75 -2.22 14.20
N ILE A 172 -5.42 -2.34 14.04
CA ILE A 172 -4.69 -1.71 12.93
C ILE A 172 -5.21 -2.23 11.58
N THR A 173 -5.44 -3.53 11.46
CA THR A 173 -5.95 -4.16 10.24
C THR A 173 -7.36 -3.65 9.89
N LEU A 174 -8.22 -3.51 10.89
CA LEU A 174 -9.57 -2.97 10.71
C LEU A 174 -9.53 -1.51 10.26
N LEU A 175 -8.70 -0.68 10.89
CA LEU A 175 -8.50 0.72 10.48
C LEU A 175 -7.92 0.83 9.07
N TYR A 176 -6.97 -0.03 8.71
CA TYR A 176 -6.39 -0.08 7.38
C TYR A 176 -7.46 -0.42 6.33
N THR A 177 -8.31 -1.39 6.62
CA THR A 177 -9.43 -1.82 5.77
C THR A 177 -10.40 -0.66 5.52
N ILE A 178 -10.79 0.07 6.57
CA ILE A 178 -11.62 1.28 6.44
C ILE A 178 -10.90 2.34 5.59
N GLY A 179 -9.59 2.51 5.79
CA GLY A 179 -8.78 3.47 5.06
C GLY A 179 -8.73 3.18 3.56
N GLN A 180 -8.57 1.91 3.19
CA GLN A 180 -8.63 1.42 1.82
C GLN A 180 -10.00 1.66 1.19
N LEU A 181 -11.08 1.33 1.91
CA LEU A 181 -12.44 1.53 1.44
C LEU A 181 -12.73 3.01 1.15
N LEU A 182 -12.36 3.91 2.07
CA LEU A 182 -12.50 5.36 1.88
C LEU A 182 -11.67 5.89 0.72
N LEU A 183 -10.46 5.36 0.54
CA LEU A 183 -9.58 5.70 -0.58
C LEU A 183 -10.19 5.26 -1.92
N GLY A 184 -10.66 4.02 -2.00
CA GLY A 184 -11.31 3.45 -3.19
C GLY A 184 -12.57 4.22 -3.57
N ILE A 185 -13.43 4.57 -2.60
CA ILE A 185 -14.59 5.45 -2.82
C ILE A 185 -14.14 6.82 -3.36
N GLY A 186 -13.07 7.39 -2.81
CA GLY A 186 -12.51 8.66 -3.29
C GLY A 186 -12.10 8.59 -4.77
N ILE A 187 -11.42 7.52 -5.17
CA ILE A 187 -11.00 7.29 -6.56
C ILE A 187 -12.19 7.02 -7.46
N TYR A 188 -13.18 6.24 -7.01
CA TYR A 188 -14.41 5.99 -7.77
C TYR A 188 -15.16 7.29 -8.09
N ARG A 189 -15.30 8.17 -7.09
CA ARG A 189 -15.92 9.49 -7.27
C ARG A 189 -15.10 10.38 -8.19
N LEU A 190 -13.77 10.30 -8.12
CA LEU A 190 -12.89 10.97 -9.07
C LEU A 190 -13.14 10.49 -10.52
N GLY A 191 -13.30 9.18 -10.73
CA GLY A 191 -13.67 8.61 -12.03
C GLY A 191 -15.02 9.09 -12.52
N ARG A 192 -16.00 9.28 -11.63
CA ARG A 192 -17.30 9.91 -11.97
C ARG A 192 -17.13 11.37 -12.40
N LEU A 193 -16.30 12.15 -11.69
CA LEU A 193 -16.03 13.55 -12.00
C LEU A 193 -15.39 13.72 -13.39
N TYR A 194 -14.46 12.83 -13.75
CA TYR A 194 -13.76 12.86 -15.04
C TYR A 194 -14.39 12.00 -16.14
N ARG A 195 -15.52 11.33 -15.86
CA ARG A 195 -16.19 10.38 -16.77
C ARG A 195 -15.27 9.25 -17.29
N SER A 196 -14.23 8.88 -16.55
CA SER A 196 -13.35 7.75 -16.91
C SER A 196 -13.90 6.45 -16.31
N GLY A 197 -14.17 5.46 -17.17
CA GLY A 197 -14.60 4.12 -16.77
C GLY A 197 -13.50 3.38 -15.98
N LEU A 198 -12.25 3.48 -16.44
CA LEU A 198 -11.10 2.83 -15.79
C LEU A 198 -10.89 3.31 -14.35
N LEU A 199 -11.02 4.61 -14.09
CA LEU A 199 -10.92 5.16 -12.73
C LEU A 199 -12.04 4.67 -11.81
N LYS A 200 -13.26 4.51 -12.34
CA LYS A 200 -14.39 3.97 -11.56
C LYS A 200 -14.13 2.52 -11.19
N VAL A 201 -13.81 1.68 -12.17
CA VAL A 201 -13.52 0.26 -11.94
C VAL A 201 -12.34 0.11 -10.99
N GLY A 202 -11.25 0.85 -11.22
CA GLY A 202 -10.08 0.84 -10.35
C GLY A 202 -10.40 1.24 -8.90
N GLY A 203 -11.18 2.30 -8.71
CA GLY A 203 -11.62 2.72 -7.37
C GLY A 203 -12.51 1.69 -6.66
N ALA A 204 -13.39 1.01 -7.40
CA ALA A 204 -14.23 -0.06 -6.85
C ALA A 204 -13.39 -1.26 -6.40
N LEU A 205 -12.38 -1.67 -7.19
CA LEU A 205 -11.48 -2.77 -6.82
C LEU A 205 -10.60 -2.40 -5.61
N ILE A 206 -10.13 -1.16 -5.49
CA ILE A 206 -9.40 -0.69 -4.30
C ILE A 206 -10.29 -0.77 -3.05
N ALA A 207 -11.59 -0.50 -3.19
CA ALA A 207 -12.54 -0.56 -2.09
C ALA A 207 -12.92 -2.00 -1.67
N MET A 208 -12.42 -3.03 -2.35
CA MET A 208 -12.66 -4.44 -2.04
C MET A 208 -11.39 -5.09 -1.45
N PRO A 209 -11.12 -4.90 -0.14
CA PRO A 209 -9.93 -5.45 0.53
C PRO A 209 -10.07 -6.94 0.86
N VAL A 210 -10.60 -7.75 -0.06
CA VAL A 210 -10.83 -9.19 0.14
C VAL A 210 -9.52 -9.97 0.00
N THR A 211 -8.71 -9.65 -1.00
CA THR A 211 -7.39 -10.23 -1.24
C THR A 211 -6.44 -9.13 -1.70
N HIS A 212 -5.13 -9.21 -1.47
CA HIS A 212 -4.18 -8.17 -1.93
C HIS A 212 -4.15 -8.00 -3.46
N PHE A 213 -4.50 -9.05 -4.19
CA PHE A 213 -4.47 -9.05 -5.64
C PHE A 213 -5.55 -8.13 -6.25
N ILE A 214 -6.72 -8.04 -5.63
CA ILE A 214 -7.83 -7.23 -6.14
C ILE A 214 -7.52 -5.72 -6.04
N PRO A 215 -7.15 -5.15 -4.87
CA PRO A 215 -6.70 -3.77 -4.76
C PRO A 215 -5.49 -3.48 -5.62
N PHE A 216 -4.56 -4.43 -5.79
CA PHE A 216 -3.42 -4.27 -6.68
C PHE A 216 -3.84 -3.98 -8.12
N ILE A 217 -4.74 -4.80 -8.69
CA ILE A 217 -5.34 -4.54 -10.02
C ILE A 217 -6.04 -3.18 -10.00
N GLY A 218 -6.78 -2.88 -8.92
CA GLY A 218 -7.43 -1.59 -8.72
C GLY A 218 -6.48 -0.39 -8.80
N TYR A 219 -5.29 -0.47 -8.19
CA TYR A 219 -4.26 0.57 -8.26
C TYR A 219 -3.71 0.73 -9.66
N ILE A 220 -3.49 -0.36 -10.40
CA ILE A 220 -3.05 -0.31 -11.80
C ILE A 220 -4.10 0.37 -12.68
N LEU A 221 -5.36 -0.08 -12.62
CA LEU A 221 -6.45 0.49 -13.41
C LEU A 221 -6.68 1.97 -13.07
N SER A 222 -6.60 2.31 -11.78
CA SER A 222 -6.72 3.70 -11.34
C SER A 222 -5.57 4.56 -11.87
N ARG A 223 -4.34 4.03 -11.91
CA ARG A 223 -3.19 4.73 -12.49
C ARG A 223 -3.39 4.97 -13.99
N LEU A 224 -3.78 3.95 -14.75
CA LEU A 224 -4.02 4.06 -16.19
C LEU A 224 -5.15 5.04 -16.48
N GLY A 225 -6.26 4.97 -15.72
CA GLY A 225 -7.35 5.94 -15.86
C GLY A 225 -6.95 7.37 -15.47
N MET A 226 -6.05 7.55 -14.49
CA MET A 226 -5.48 8.88 -14.21
C MET A 226 -4.61 9.41 -15.36
N GLU A 227 -3.92 8.52 -16.07
CA GLU A 227 -3.11 8.88 -17.24
C GLU A 227 -3.96 9.37 -18.41
N GLU A 228 -5.12 8.76 -18.64
CA GLU A 228 -6.10 9.27 -19.63
C GLU A 228 -6.53 10.70 -19.28
N VAL A 229 -6.81 10.96 -18.01
CA VAL A 229 -7.24 12.28 -17.52
C VAL A 229 -6.13 13.33 -17.66
N THR A 230 -4.87 12.97 -17.38
CA THR A 230 -3.75 13.90 -17.52
C THR A 230 -3.34 14.12 -18.99
N GLY A 231 -3.33 13.06 -19.80
CA GLY A 231 -2.98 13.09 -21.22
C GLY A 231 -3.97 13.88 -22.08
N TYR A 232 -5.27 13.84 -21.77
CA TYR A 232 -6.28 14.65 -22.47
C TYR A 232 -6.00 16.15 -22.30
N ARG A 233 -5.55 16.56 -21.12
CA ARG A 233 -5.30 17.98 -20.78
C ARG A 233 -4.07 18.56 -21.47
N ASP A 234 -3.04 17.75 -21.72
CA ASP A 234 -1.83 18.21 -22.42
C ASP A 234 -2.06 18.37 -23.94
N LYS A 235 -3.00 17.62 -24.54
CA LYS A 235 -3.40 17.80 -25.95
C LYS A 235 -4.19 19.10 -26.19
N ASP A 236 -5.05 19.48 -25.25
CA ASP A 236 -5.82 20.72 -25.37
C ASP A 236 -4.97 21.97 -25.11
N THR A 237 -4.04 21.92 -24.16
CA THR A 237 -3.15 23.06 -23.89
C THR A 237 -2.14 23.31 -25.02
N THR A 238 -1.66 22.28 -25.72
CA THR A 238 -0.78 22.44 -26.88
C THR A 238 -1.51 23.01 -28.11
N ARG A 239 -2.76 22.58 -28.37
CA ARG A 239 -3.58 23.15 -29.47
C ARG A 239 -3.95 24.62 -29.25
N TYR A 240 -4.28 25.01 -28.02
CA TYR A 240 -4.67 26.41 -27.72
C TYR A 240 -3.47 27.33 -27.41
N GLY A 241 -2.38 26.81 -26.86
CA GLY A 241 -1.15 27.57 -26.60
C GLY A 241 -0.47 28.05 -27.89
N GLY A 242 -0.53 27.25 -28.96
CA GLY A 242 0.00 27.62 -30.27
C GLY A 242 -0.74 28.79 -30.94
N ARG A 243 -2.07 28.90 -30.77
CA ARG A 243 -2.85 30.03 -31.31
C ARG A 243 -2.62 31.32 -30.52
N ARG A 244 -2.46 31.25 -29.19
CA ARG A 244 -2.24 32.45 -28.37
C ARG A 244 -0.88 33.10 -28.59
N LYS A 245 0.19 32.32 -28.82
CA LYS A 245 1.51 32.87 -29.18
C LYS A 245 1.50 33.57 -30.55
N ARG A 246 0.77 33.07 -31.54
CA ARG A 246 0.63 33.75 -32.84
C ARG A 246 -0.14 35.06 -32.76
N PHE A 247 -1.17 35.14 -31.90
CA PHE A 247 -1.92 36.39 -31.70
C PHE A 247 -1.13 37.48 -30.97
N PHE A 248 -0.31 37.11 -29.98
CA PHE A 248 0.55 38.10 -29.30
C PHE A 248 1.69 38.60 -30.18
N HIS A 249 2.27 37.74 -31.02
CA HIS A 249 3.33 38.16 -31.95
C HIS A 249 2.79 39.09 -33.05
N LYS A 250 1.57 38.86 -33.56
CA LYS A 250 0.94 39.75 -34.55
C LYS A 250 0.56 41.13 -34.00
N ARG A 251 0.19 41.23 -32.72
CA ARG A 251 -0.18 42.52 -32.10
C ARG A 251 1.03 43.44 -31.87
N ASN A 252 2.20 42.89 -31.55
CA ASN A 252 3.40 43.70 -31.36
C ASN A 252 3.97 44.24 -32.69
N LEU A 253 3.75 43.55 -33.81
CA LEU A 253 4.16 44.03 -35.14
C LEU A 253 3.30 45.17 -35.69
N LEU A 254 2.07 45.34 -35.17
CA LEU A 254 1.17 46.44 -35.57
C LEU A 254 1.34 47.71 -34.72
N LEU A 255 2.05 47.63 -33.60
CA LEU A 255 2.38 48.78 -32.75
C LEU A 255 3.76 49.38 -33.08
N LEU A 256 4.45 48.84 -34.08
CA LEU A 256 5.78 49.27 -34.55
C LEU A 256 5.75 49.85 -35.98
N LYS A 257 4.56 50.17 -36.50
CA LYS A 257 4.34 50.96 -37.72
C LYS A 257 3.52 52.19 -37.35
#